data_AF-F0UEE3-F1
#
_entry.id   AF-F0UEE3-F1
#
_cell.length_a   1.000
_cell.length_b   1.000
_cell.length_c   1.000
_cell.angle_alpha   90.00
_cell.angle_beta   90.00
_cell.angle_gamma   90.00
#
_symmetry.space_group_name_H-M   'P 1'
#
loop_
_entity.id
_entity.type
_entity.pdbx_description
1 polymer ?
#
loop_
_entity_poly.entity_id
_entity_poly.type
_entity_poly.pdbx_seq_one_letter_code
_entity_poly.pdbx_strand_id
1 'polypeptide(L)'
;MTSNLADQTPAPQQAAAPVALTNENGTAKNVAIGTQEVQKGKSERELERERKKAEKMKKFAEKKAKSGSAAPAPAPKTSEKKPKVEKEKNVDAYDPLTIESGRYEWWEAQGFFKPEFGPDGKVKPEGKFVIPIPPPNVTGDLHMGHALTNALQDTMIRWQRMKGKTVLWLPGYDHAGISTQSVVEKILWKTEGKTRHDVGRDVMTNMIWDWTHKYHDSITSTLKRLGGSFDWTREAFTMDENLSAAVTETFVRLHEEGTIYRANRLVNWCVALNTSLSNLEVENKDLEGRTLLDVPGYQRKVEFGVLTHFLYPIEGTDETIQVATTRPETMLGDTGIAVHPDDKRYQKYLGKFAKHPFLERLLPIFADVNVDPEFGTGAVKITPAHDFNDFIRGKDNNLEFISIMNDDGTFNANAGPFAGEKRFDARYKVIEALKEKGLYVKWENNPMKVPVCVKSNDIIEPILKPQWWMRMKDLAEPAIKAVENGEIIIRPETAEKSYFRWMNSINDWCLSRQLWWGHQAPAYFVQIEGGAW
;
A
#
# COMPACT_ATOMS: atom_id res chain seq x y z
N MET A 1 -33.56 -34.38 31.91
CA MET A 1 -33.90 -33.71 33.18
C MET A 1 -33.90 -32.21 32.93
N THR A 2 -35.04 -31.60 33.18
CA THR A 2 -35.43 -30.20 32.95
C THR A 2 -34.83 -29.24 33.98
N SER A 3 -34.39 -28.05 33.56
CA SER A 3 -34.69 -26.80 34.26
C SER A 3 -34.33 -25.55 33.45
N ASN A 4 -35.33 -24.67 33.30
CA ASN A 4 -35.35 -23.35 32.68
C ASN A 4 -34.53 -22.28 33.41
N LEU A 5 -34.30 -21.16 32.69
CA LEU A 5 -34.38 -19.72 33.08
C LEU A 5 -33.31 -18.96 32.27
N ALA A 6 -33.47 -17.78 31.69
CA ALA A 6 -34.56 -16.89 31.28
C ALA A 6 -33.89 -15.70 30.55
N ASP A 7 -34.57 -15.15 29.54
CA ASP A 7 -34.26 -13.89 28.83
C ASP A 7 -34.02 -12.69 29.76
N GLN A 8 -32.98 -11.87 29.47
CA GLN A 8 -32.97 -10.42 29.73
C GLN A 8 -32.09 -9.65 28.70
N THR A 9 -32.74 -8.90 27.81
CA THR A 9 -32.19 -7.76 27.04
C THR A 9 -31.96 -6.53 27.92
N PRO A 10 -30.92 -5.71 27.68
CA PRO A 10 -30.85 -4.33 28.15
C PRO A 10 -31.12 -3.29 27.05
N ALA A 11 -31.95 -2.31 27.38
CA ALA A 11 -32.24 -1.09 26.61
C ALA A 11 -31.29 0.08 27.03
N PRO A 12 -31.25 1.20 26.28
CA PRO A 12 -30.04 2.02 26.07
C PRO A 12 -29.84 3.14 27.11
N GLN A 13 -28.57 3.45 27.42
CA GLN A 13 -28.20 4.60 28.25
C GLN A 13 -27.92 5.86 27.42
N GLN A 14 -28.48 6.96 27.92
CA GLN A 14 -28.58 8.29 27.34
C GLN A 14 -27.25 9.05 27.31
N ALA A 15 -27.13 9.89 26.28
CA ALA A 15 -26.08 10.88 26.08
C ALA A 15 -26.12 12.01 27.13
N ALA A 16 -24.95 12.39 27.62
CA ALA A 16 -24.75 13.60 28.44
C ALA A 16 -24.03 14.67 27.62
N ALA A 17 -24.60 15.88 27.60
CA ALA A 17 -24.07 17.09 26.97
C ALA A 17 -23.03 17.80 27.88
N PRO A 18 -22.15 18.65 27.31
CA PRO A 18 -20.95 19.14 28.00
C PRO A 18 -21.21 20.38 28.87
N VAL A 19 -20.50 20.45 30.01
CA VAL A 19 -20.48 21.61 30.92
C VAL A 19 -19.33 22.53 30.52
N ALA A 20 -19.67 23.81 30.29
CA ALA A 20 -18.72 24.90 30.11
C ALA A 20 -18.34 25.49 31.48
N LEU A 21 -17.05 25.74 31.72
CA LEU A 21 -16.57 26.62 32.77
C LEU A 21 -15.43 27.50 32.25
N THR A 22 -15.60 28.79 32.48
CA THR A 22 -14.77 29.92 32.10
C THR A 22 -13.63 30.17 33.09
N ASN A 23 -12.60 30.83 32.56
CA ASN A 23 -11.32 31.27 33.15
C ASN A 23 -11.39 31.93 34.54
N GLU A 24 -10.29 31.81 35.30
CA GLU A 24 -9.70 32.94 36.04
C GLU A 24 -8.20 32.75 36.32
N ASN A 25 -7.49 33.88 36.35
CA ASN A 25 -6.04 34.07 36.37
C ASN A 25 -5.37 33.68 37.69
N GLY A 26 -4.10 33.28 37.63
CA GLY A 26 -3.23 33.19 38.81
C GLY A 26 -1.78 32.86 38.46
N THR A 27 -0.96 33.88 38.25
CA THR A 27 0.48 33.80 38.02
C THR A 27 1.24 33.22 39.22
N ALA A 28 2.12 32.24 38.99
CA ALA A 28 3.20 31.89 39.91
C ALA A 28 4.53 31.77 39.14
N LYS A 29 5.49 32.63 39.53
CA LYS A 29 6.89 32.62 39.09
C LYS A 29 7.58 31.36 39.62
N ASN A 30 8.37 30.69 38.80
CA ASN A 30 9.41 29.77 39.26
C ASN A 30 10.76 30.11 38.65
N VAL A 31 11.76 30.07 39.53
CA VAL A 31 13.15 30.47 39.37
C VAL A 31 13.91 29.45 38.53
N ALA A 32 14.67 29.93 37.54
CA ALA A 32 15.54 29.11 36.70
C ALA A 32 16.97 29.08 37.25
N ILE A 33 17.54 27.88 37.38
CA ILE A 33 18.98 27.63 37.46
C ILE A 33 19.39 27.05 36.10
N GLY A 34 20.32 27.74 35.43
CA GLY A 34 20.73 27.45 34.06
C GLY A 34 21.80 26.36 33.93
N THR A 35 21.80 25.71 32.78
CA THR A 35 23.00 25.16 32.13
C THR A 35 22.95 25.53 30.65
N GLN A 36 24.09 25.97 30.13
CA GLN A 36 24.28 26.65 28.84
C GLN A 36 24.17 25.68 27.65
N GLU A 37 23.26 25.98 26.71
CA GLU A 37 23.33 25.47 25.34
C GLU A 37 24.01 26.51 24.43
N VAL A 38 24.99 26.05 23.66
CA VAL A 38 25.67 26.81 22.62
C VAL A 38 24.73 26.94 21.41
N GLN A 39 24.13 28.11 21.22
CA GLN A 39 23.34 28.42 20.01
C GLN A 39 24.27 28.61 18.80
N LYS A 40 24.22 27.68 17.85
CA LYS A 40 24.77 27.85 16.50
C LYS A 40 23.79 28.69 15.69
N GLY A 41 24.19 29.90 15.29
CA GLY A 41 23.38 30.81 14.49
C GLY A 41 23.04 30.23 13.11
N LYS A 42 21.80 30.47 12.65
CA LYS A 42 21.31 30.09 11.31
C LYS A 42 22.17 30.72 10.21
N SER A 43 22.38 29.99 9.12
CA SER A 43 23.16 30.49 7.98
C SER A 43 22.43 31.64 7.27
N GLU A 44 23.18 32.58 6.69
CA GLU A 44 22.65 33.74 5.95
C GLU A 44 21.67 33.34 4.83
N ARG A 45 21.90 32.15 4.25
CA ARG A 45 21.08 31.55 3.19
C ARG A 45 19.71 31.08 3.68
N GLU A 46 19.60 30.67 4.95
CA GLU A 46 18.31 30.33 5.57
C GLU A 46 17.51 31.58 5.92
N LEU A 47 18.17 32.61 6.43
CA LEU A 47 17.55 33.90 6.73
C LEU A 47 16.98 34.57 5.47
N GLU A 48 17.66 34.46 4.33
CA GLU A 48 17.15 34.96 3.05
C GLU A 48 15.94 34.15 2.55
N ARG A 49 15.93 32.83 2.80
CA ARG A 49 14.80 31.95 2.45
C ARG A 49 13.57 32.24 3.30
N GLU A 50 13.76 32.50 4.59
CA GLU A 50 12.69 32.93 5.51
C GLU A 50 12.17 34.31 5.14
N ARG A 51 13.04 35.27 4.78
CA ARG A 51 12.62 36.58 4.26
C ARG A 51 11.77 36.46 3.00
N LYS A 52 12.18 35.65 2.02
CA LYS A 52 11.41 35.42 0.78
C LYS A 52 10.06 34.73 1.05
N LYS A 53 9.99 33.80 2.01
CA LYS A 53 8.72 33.20 2.45
C LYS A 53 7.81 34.21 3.14
N ALA A 54 8.35 35.03 4.04
CA ALA A 54 7.59 36.06 4.74
C ALA A 54 7.03 37.13 3.77
N GLU A 55 7.82 37.53 2.77
CA GLU A 55 7.38 38.48 1.74
C GLU A 55 6.27 37.89 0.85
N LYS A 56 6.34 36.60 0.52
CA LYS A 56 5.32 35.89 -0.26
C LYS A 56 4.01 35.73 0.53
N MET A 57 4.11 35.45 1.83
CA MET A 57 2.97 35.39 2.76
C MET A 57 2.32 36.78 2.93
N LYS A 58 3.12 37.85 3.01
CA LYS A 58 2.64 39.22 3.10
C LYS A 58 1.88 39.64 1.84
N LYS A 59 2.41 39.34 0.64
CA LYS A 59 1.72 39.56 -0.64
C LYS A 59 0.41 38.76 -0.77
N PHE A 60 0.37 37.54 -0.20
CA PHE A 60 -0.85 36.73 -0.17
C PHE A 60 -1.91 37.30 0.79
N ALA A 61 -1.49 37.76 1.98
CA ALA A 61 -2.36 38.43 2.95
C ALA A 61 -2.92 39.76 2.43
N GLU A 62 -2.10 40.57 1.74
CA GLU A 62 -2.53 41.83 1.11
C GLU A 62 -3.55 41.60 -0.03
N LYS A 63 -3.41 40.49 -0.78
CA LYS A 63 -4.41 40.08 -1.79
C LYS A 63 -5.74 39.66 -1.15
N LYS A 64 -5.68 38.98 0.00
CA LYS A 64 -6.86 38.53 0.75
C LYS A 64 -7.58 39.69 1.46
N ALA A 65 -6.83 40.68 1.93
CA ALA A 65 -7.36 41.91 2.52
C ALA A 65 -8.05 42.81 1.49
N LYS A 66 -7.60 42.80 0.22
CA LYS A 66 -8.26 43.54 -0.88
C LYS A 66 -9.55 42.87 -1.39
N SER A 67 -9.80 41.61 -1.08
CA SER A 67 -11.03 40.89 -1.46
C SER A 67 -12.08 40.84 -0.33
N GLY A 68 -11.82 41.47 0.81
CA GLY A 68 -12.67 41.40 2.00
C GLY A 68 -12.98 42.79 2.57
N SER A 69 -13.78 43.59 1.86
CA SER A 69 -14.51 44.68 2.50
C SER A 69 -15.99 44.56 2.15
N ALA A 70 -16.78 44.18 3.16
CA ALA A 70 -18.23 44.32 3.14
C ALA A 70 -18.56 45.81 3.31
N ALA A 71 -19.26 46.39 2.33
CA ALA A 71 -19.82 47.73 2.45
C ALA A 71 -21.15 47.68 3.25
N PRO A 72 -21.51 48.73 4.00
CA PRO A 72 -22.69 48.75 4.85
C PRO A 72 -23.99 48.89 4.04
N ALA A 73 -25.08 48.33 4.57
CA ALA A 73 -26.40 48.31 3.93
C ALA A 73 -27.00 49.72 3.78
N PRO A 74 -27.50 50.11 2.59
CA PRO A 74 -28.26 51.34 2.44
C PRO A 74 -29.76 51.13 2.64
N ALA A 75 -30.39 52.10 3.30
CA ALA A 75 -31.83 52.25 3.54
C ALA A 75 -32.66 52.29 2.24
N PRO A 76 -33.98 51.99 2.28
CA PRO A 76 -34.78 51.77 1.08
C PRO A 76 -35.05 53.09 0.37
N LYS A 77 -34.52 53.23 -0.85
CA LYS A 77 -34.99 54.22 -1.83
C LYS A 77 -35.68 53.49 -2.96
N THR A 78 -36.96 53.78 -3.11
CA THR A 78 -37.78 53.51 -4.30
C THR A 78 -37.15 54.18 -5.51
N SER A 79 -36.52 53.38 -6.37
CA SER A 79 -36.30 53.76 -7.77
C SER A 79 -36.58 52.55 -8.64
N GLU A 80 -37.49 52.74 -9.59
CA GLU A 80 -37.87 51.75 -10.59
C GLU A 80 -36.62 51.24 -11.31
N LYS A 81 -36.33 49.95 -11.18
CA LYS A 81 -35.34 49.28 -12.01
C LYS A 81 -35.91 49.20 -13.43
N LYS A 82 -35.40 50.04 -14.34
CA LYS A 82 -35.45 49.76 -15.78
C LYS A 82 -34.93 48.33 -16.02
N PRO A 83 -35.55 47.56 -16.93
CA PRO A 83 -35.10 46.22 -17.25
C PRO A 83 -33.63 46.27 -17.66
N LYS A 84 -32.81 45.41 -17.04
CA LYS A 84 -31.45 45.14 -17.51
C LYS A 84 -31.62 44.62 -18.94
N VAL A 85 -31.27 45.42 -19.92
CA VAL A 85 -30.97 44.92 -21.27
C VAL A 85 -29.83 43.94 -21.07
N GLU A 86 -30.12 42.64 -21.18
CA GLU A 86 -29.08 41.64 -21.40
C GLU A 86 -28.30 42.12 -22.63
N LYS A 87 -27.04 42.48 -22.43
CA LYS A 87 -26.15 42.67 -23.58
C LYS A 87 -26.13 41.34 -24.31
N GLU A 88 -26.62 41.32 -25.54
CA GLU A 88 -26.45 40.19 -26.45
C GLU A 88 -24.99 39.73 -26.35
N LYS A 89 -24.77 38.48 -25.94
CA LYS A 89 -23.44 37.87 -25.98
C LYS A 89 -22.95 38.01 -27.41
N ASN A 90 -21.78 38.60 -27.59
CA ASN A 90 -21.16 38.74 -28.90
C ASN A 90 -21.03 37.34 -29.52
N VAL A 91 -21.79 37.08 -30.59
CA VAL A 91 -22.00 35.75 -31.19
C VAL A 91 -20.74 35.19 -31.87
N ASP A 92 -19.71 36.04 -32.02
CA ASP A 92 -18.47 35.72 -32.73
C ASP A 92 -17.45 34.93 -31.88
N ALA A 93 -17.63 34.85 -30.55
CA ALA A 93 -16.71 34.11 -29.67
C ALA A 93 -17.18 32.67 -29.42
N TYR A 94 -16.31 31.69 -29.65
CA TYR A 94 -16.58 30.28 -29.34
C TYR A 94 -16.87 30.08 -27.84
N ASP A 95 -18.09 29.65 -27.52
CA ASP A 95 -18.52 29.29 -26.16
C ASP A 95 -18.70 27.76 -26.07
N PRO A 96 -17.71 27.01 -25.54
CA PRO A 96 -17.79 25.55 -25.47
C PRO A 96 -18.97 25.06 -24.64
N LEU A 97 -19.39 25.80 -23.60
CA LEU A 97 -20.53 25.37 -22.77
C LEU A 97 -21.82 25.36 -23.59
N THR A 98 -22.03 26.40 -24.40
CA THR A 98 -23.20 26.51 -25.29
C THR A 98 -23.13 25.46 -26.41
N ILE A 99 -21.94 25.27 -26.99
CA ILE A 99 -21.73 24.33 -28.09
C ILE A 99 -21.89 22.88 -27.64
N GLU A 100 -21.26 22.47 -26.54
CA GLU A 100 -21.24 21.08 -26.08
C GLU A 100 -22.56 20.64 -25.43
N SER A 101 -23.37 21.58 -24.94
CA SER A 101 -24.66 21.31 -24.30
C SER A 101 -25.57 20.45 -25.18
N GLY A 102 -26.05 19.33 -24.64
CA GLY A 102 -26.96 18.41 -25.33
C GLY A 102 -26.32 17.55 -26.43
N ARG A 103 -25.06 17.78 -26.80
CA ARG A 103 -24.40 17.02 -27.89
C ARG A 103 -24.12 15.58 -27.51
N TYR A 104 -23.72 15.37 -26.26
CA TYR A 104 -23.32 14.04 -25.82
C TYR A 104 -24.54 13.12 -25.72
N GLU A 105 -25.62 13.65 -25.15
CA GLU A 105 -26.93 12.99 -25.08
C GLU A 105 -27.45 12.65 -26.48
N TRP A 106 -27.27 13.57 -27.44
CA TRP A 106 -27.60 13.30 -28.83
C TRP A 106 -26.74 12.16 -29.43
N TRP A 107 -25.42 12.17 -29.23
CA TRP A 107 -24.54 11.11 -29.73
C TRP A 107 -24.90 9.73 -29.16
N GLU A 108 -25.21 9.65 -27.86
CA GLU A 108 -25.66 8.41 -27.23
C GLU A 108 -27.01 7.96 -27.78
N ALA A 109 -27.99 8.86 -27.88
CA ALA A 109 -29.32 8.55 -28.39
C ALA A 109 -29.31 8.05 -29.83
N GLN A 110 -28.39 8.55 -30.66
CA GLN A 110 -28.18 8.06 -32.03
C GLN A 110 -27.35 6.77 -32.11
N GLY A 111 -26.75 6.33 -31.00
CA GLY A 111 -25.96 5.11 -30.94
C GLY A 111 -24.61 5.19 -31.67
N PHE A 112 -24.07 6.39 -31.92
CA PHE A 112 -22.84 6.58 -32.71
C PHE A 112 -21.57 6.00 -32.09
N PHE A 113 -21.63 5.59 -30.82
CA PHE A 113 -20.50 4.97 -30.13
C PHE A 113 -20.49 3.45 -30.23
N LYS A 114 -21.60 2.84 -30.67
CA LYS A 114 -21.69 1.39 -30.87
C LYS A 114 -20.84 0.96 -32.07
N PRO A 115 -20.28 -0.26 -32.04
CA PRO A 115 -19.57 -0.81 -33.20
C PRO A 115 -20.53 -1.01 -34.37
N GLU A 116 -20.17 -0.45 -35.53
CA GLU A 116 -20.89 -0.67 -36.78
C GLU A 116 -20.30 -1.87 -37.54
N PHE A 117 -21.17 -2.79 -37.92
CA PHE A 117 -20.85 -3.99 -38.71
C PHE A 117 -21.31 -3.83 -40.16
N GLY A 118 -20.82 -4.71 -41.04
CA GLY A 118 -21.29 -4.81 -42.42
C GLY A 118 -22.73 -5.35 -42.50
N PRO A 119 -23.34 -5.33 -43.71
CA PRO A 119 -24.71 -5.81 -43.91
C PRO A 119 -24.94 -7.28 -43.52
N ASP A 120 -23.88 -8.08 -43.51
CA ASP A 120 -23.87 -9.49 -43.12
C ASP A 120 -23.65 -9.70 -41.61
N GLY A 121 -23.59 -8.61 -40.83
CA GLY A 121 -23.32 -8.62 -39.39
C GLY A 121 -21.86 -8.87 -39.03
N LYS A 122 -20.93 -8.88 -40.00
CA LYS A 122 -19.51 -9.13 -39.76
C LYS A 122 -18.69 -7.84 -39.70
N VAL A 123 -17.44 -7.97 -39.26
CA VAL A 123 -16.46 -6.87 -39.27
C VAL A 123 -16.35 -6.32 -40.69
N LYS A 124 -16.39 -5.00 -40.81
CA LYS A 124 -16.28 -4.31 -42.10
C LYS A 124 -14.94 -4.66 -42.80
N PRO A 125 -14.87 -4.68 -44.15
CA PRO A 125 -13.65 -5.01 -44.90
C PRO A 125 -12.41 -4.19 -44.51
N GLU A 126 -12.60 -2.95 -44.06
CA GLU A 126 -11.57 -2.02 -43.59
C GLU A 126 -10.88 -2.50 -42.30
N GLY A 127 -11.48 -3.48 -41.62
CA GLY A 127 -10.96 -4.15 -40.43
C GLY A 127 -11.63 -3.68 -39.13
N LYS A 128 -11.05 -4.15 -38.01
CA LYS A 128 -11.49 -3.82 -36.66
C LYS A 128 -10.44 -3.02 -35.88
N PHE A 129 -10.90 -2.23 -34.93
CA PHE A 129 -10.03 -1.54 -33.96
C PHE A 129 -10.71 -1.50 -32.60
N VAL A 130 -10.09 -2.09 -31.59
CA VAL A 130 -10.70 -2.25 -30.26
C VAL A 130 -9.73 -1.74 -29.20
N ILE A 131 -10.24 -0.93 -28.28
CA ILE A 131 -9.52 -0.52 -27.08
C ILE A 131 -10.42 -0.84 -25.87
N PRO A 132 -9.98 -1.65 -24.90
CA PRO A 132 -10.52 -1.58 -23.54
C PRO A 132 -9.91 -0.37 -22.84
N ILE A 133 -10.74 0.44 -22.17
CA ILE A 133 -10.21 1.48 -21.28
C ILE A 133 -9.41 0.79 -20.17
N PRO A 134 -8.27 1.35 -19.72
CA PRO A 134 -7.73 0.97 -18.41
C PRO A 134 -8.77 1.36 -17.36
N PRO A 135 -9.44 0.38 -16.71
CA PRO A 135 -10.61 0.68 -15.91
C PRO A 135 -10.23 1.58 -14.73
N PRO A 136 -10.80 2.79 -14.58
CA PRO A 136 -10.53 3.63 -13.42
C PRO A 136 -10.96 2.94 -12.13
N ASN A 137 -10.13 3.10 -11.10
CA ASN A 137 -10.41 2.60 -9.76
C ASN A 137 -11.53 3.42 -9.11
N VAL A 138 -12.50 2.75 -8.47
CA VAL A 138 -13.60 3.39 -7.72
C VAL A 138 -13.15 3.97 -6.36
N THR A 139 -12.06 4.74 -6.36
CA THR A 139 -11.37 5.22 -5.15
C THR A 139 -11.49 6.74 -4.93
N GLY A 140 -12.09 7.47 -5.87
CA GLY A 140 -12.14 8.92 -5.87
C GLY A 140 -12.50 9.49 -7.24
N ASP A 141 -12.51 10.83 -7.33
CA ASP A 141 -12.77 11.53 -8.60
C ASP A 141 -11.57 11.46 -9.56
N LEU A 142 -11.83 11.58 -10.85
CA LEU A 142 -10.79 11.58 -11.88
C LEU A 142 -9.91 12.84 -11.83
N HIS A 143 -8.59 12.66 -11.91
CA HIS A 143 -7.62 13.72 -12.13
C HIS A 143 -7.12 13.84 -13.59
N MET A 144 -6.27 14.83 -13.89
CA MET A 144 -5.71 15.12 -15.23
C MET A 144 -4.97 13.97 -15.91
N GLY A 145 -4.34 13.06 -15.17
CA GLY A 145 -3.80 11.82 -15.76
C GLY A 145 -4.85 10.96 -16.48
N HIS A 146 -6.07 10.87 -15.94
CA HIS A 146 -7.17 10.17 -16.62
C HIS A 146 -7.63 10.93 -17.85
N ALA A 147 -7.77 12.26 -17.76
CA ALA A 147 -8.18 13.08 -18.91
C ALA A 147 -7.20 12.93 -20.09
N LEU A 148 -5.88 12.96 -19.83
CA LEU A 148 -4.85 12.74 -20.84
C LEU A 148 -4.99 11.35 -21.50
N THR A 149 -5.08 10.30 -20.69
CA THR A 149 -5.16 8.91 -21.19
C THR A 149 -6.39 8.71 -22.05
N ASN A 150 -7.55 9.18 -21.57
CA ASN A 150 -8.82 9.07 -22.30
C ASN A 150 -8.83 9.90 -23.58
N ALA A 151 -8.29 11.12 -23.58
CA ALA A 151 -8.21 11.95 -24.78
C ALA A 151 -7.37 11.29 -25.89
N LEU A 152 -6.26 10.64 -25.52
CA LEU A 152 -5.43 9.89 -26.48
C LEU A 152 -6.17 8.68 -27.06
N GLN A 153 -6.82 7.87 -26.19
CA GLN A 153 -7.59 6.71 -26.64
C GLN A 153 -8.78 7.11 -27.51
N ASP A 154 -9.56 8.13 -27.11
CA ASP A 154 -10.69 8.64 -27.89
C ASP A 154 -10.26 9.16 -29.26
N THR A 155 -9.12 9.85 -29.34
CA THR A 155 -8.55 10.31 -30.61
C THR A 155 -8.29 9.15 -31.55
N MET A 156 -7.69 8.06 -31.04
CA MET A 156 -7.45 6.84 -31.83
C MET A 156 -8.75 6.19 -32.26
N ILE A 157 -9.73 6.07 -31.36
CA ILE A 157 -11.04 5.50 -31.61
C ILE A 157 -11.77 6.27 -32.72
N ARG A 158 -11.87 7.59 -32.59
CA ARG A 158 -12.54 8.45 -33.57
C ARG A 158 -11.84 8.40 -34.92
N TRP A 159 -10.51 8.47 -34.95
CA TRP A 159 -9.74 8.39 -36.19
C TRP A 159 -9.94 7.05 -36.91
N GLN A 160 -9.94 5.93 -36.19
CA GLN A 160 -10.16 4.61 -36.79
C GLN A 160 -11.61 4.42 -37.25
N ARG A 161 -12.58 5.01 -36.53
CA ARG A 161 -13.99 5.04 -36.95
C ARG A 161 -14.15 5.83 -38.25
N MET A 162 -13.49 6.98 -38.37
CA MET A 162 -13.45 7.78 -39.61
C MET A 162 -12.77 7.07 -40.78
N LYS A 163 -11.90 6.09 -40.52
CA LYS A 163 -11.32 5.20 -41.54
C LYS A 163 -12.27 4.07 -41.99
N GLY A 164 -13.52 4.07 -41.53
CA GLY A 164 -14.53 3.08 -41.91
C GLY A 164 -14.47 1.75 -41.17
N LYS A 165 -13.56 1.59 -40.19
CA LYS A 165 -13.41 0.32 -39.45
C LYS A 165 -14.59 0.04 -38.52
N THR A 166 -14.78 -1.23 -38.15
CA THR A 166 -15.60 -1.61 -37.00
C THR A 166 -14.80 -1.29 -35.72
N VAL A 167 -15.26 -0.29 -34.96
CA VAL A 167 -14.52 0.23 -33.80
C VAL A 167 -15.30 0.02 -32.50
N LEU A 168 -14.60 -0.44 -31.45
CA LEU A 168 -15.14 -0.55 -30.10
C LEU A 168 -14.19 0.12 -29.10
N TRP A 169 -14.72 1.07 -28.33
CA TRP A 169 -14.09 1.53 -27.10
C TRP A 169 -14.91 1.01 -25.93
N LEU A 170 -14.38 0.00 -25.23
CA LEU A 170 -15.09 -0.72 -24.17
C LEU A 170 -14.88 0.02 -22.83
N PRO A 171 -15.93 0.59 -22.23
CA PRO A 171 -15.85 1.20 -20.91
C PRO A 171 -15.85 0.12 -19.82
N GLY A 172 -15.26 0.46 -18.68
CA GLY A 172 -15.35 -0.38 -17.49
C GLY A 172 -14.66 0.21 -16.28
N TYR A 173 -14.85 -0.41 -15.12
CA TYR A 173 -14.44 0.08 -13.80
C TYR A 173 -13.75 -1.02 -13.00
N ASP A 174 -12.78 -0.62 -12.17
CA ASP A 174 -12.09 -1.55 -11.28
C ASP A 174 -12.48 -1.32 -9.83
N HIS A 175 -12.93 -2.39 -9.16
CA HIS A 175 -13.23 -2.45 -7.74
C HIS A 175 -12.01 -2.07 -6.87
N ALA A 176 -10.79 -2.24 -7.39
CA ALA A 176 -9.52 -1.79 -6.82
C ALA A 176 -9.20 -2.32 -5.40
N GLY A 177 -9.84 -3.41 -4.98
CA GLY A 177 -9.59 -4.18 -3.76
C GLY A 177 -9.14 -3.34 -2.56
N ILE A 178 -7.85 -3.46 -2.21
CA ILE A 178 -7.20 -2.78 -1.09
C ILE A 178 -7.37 -1.26 -1.10
N SER A 179 -7.39 -0.64 -2.28
CA SER A 179 -7.44 0.83 -2.39
C SER A 179 -8.81 1.34 -1.96
N THR A 180 -9.88 0.72 -2.46
CA THR A 180 -11.26 1.10 -2.13
C THR A 180 -11.55 0.81 -0.67
N GLN A 181 -11.21 -0.39 -0.19
CA GLN A 181 -11.38 -0.75 1.21
C GLN A 181 -10.61 0.21 2.14
N SER A 182 -9.35 0.55 1.84
CA SER A 182 -8.56 1.47 2.65
C SER A 182 -9.15 2.89 2.71
N VAL A 183 -9.74 3.39 1.61
CA VAL A 183 -10.40 4.70 1.62
C VAL A 183 -11.63 4.69 2.51
N VAL A 184 -12.47 3.65 2.41
CA VAL A 184 -13.67 3.52 3.26
C VAL A 184 -13.29 3.34 4.74
N GLU A 185 -12.27 2.55 5.05
CA GLU A 185 -11.77 2.40 6.43
C GLU A 185 -11.25 3.72 6.99
N LYS A 186 -10.50 4.51 6.20
CA LYS A 186 -10.01 5.84 6.62
C LYS A 186 -11.16 6.81 6.89
N ILE A 187 -12.23 6.75 6.09
CA ILE A 187 -13.43 7.57 6.31
C ILE A 187 -14.12 7.13 7.60
N LEU A 188 -14.39 5.83 7.77
CA LEU A 188 -15.02 5.27 8.97
C LEU A 188 -14.26 5.67 10.23
N TRP A 189 -12.93 5.56 10.22
CA TRP A 189 -12.08 6.00 11.32
C TRP A 189 -12.21 7.50 11.60
N LYS A 190 -12.21 8.33 10.55
CA LYS A 190 -12.29 9.79 10.67
C LYS A 190 -13.67 10.28 11.13
N THR A 191 -14.75 9.63 10.72
CA THR A 191 -16.12 10.06 11.00
C THR A 191 -16.66 9.46 12.31
N GLU A 192 -16.31 8.21 12.60
CA GLU A 192 -16.89 7.45 13.72
C GLU A 192 -15.86 6.95 14.74
N GLY A 193 -14.56 7.03 14.44
CA GLY A 193 -13.52 6.46 15.30
C GLY A 193 -13.59 4.92 15.40
N LYS A 194 -14.24 4.27 14.44
CA LYS A 194 -14.40 2.81 14.36
C LYS A 194 -13.50 2.21 13.30
N THR A 195 -13.17 0.94 13.49
CA THR A 195 -12.45 0.10 12.55
C THR A 195 -13.41 -0.86 11.85
N ARG A 196 -12.95 -1.51 10.77
CA ARG A 196 -13.72 -2.56 10.10
C ARG A 196 -14.17 -3.67 11.05
N HIS A 197 -13.34 -3.99 12.05
CA HIS A 197 -13.62 -5.05 13.02
C HIS A 197 -14.74 -4.66 13.99
N ASP A 198 -14.93 -3.37 14.27
CA ASP A 198 -16.00 -2.89 15.14
C ASP A 198 -17.38 -2.94 14.45
N VAL A 199 -17.41 -2.78 13.12
CA VAL A 199 -18.66 -2.78 12.33
C VAL A 199 -19.01 -4.15 11.74
N GLY A 200 -18.03 -5.04 11.61
CA GLY A 200 -18.21 -6.37 11.02
C GLY A 200 -18.20 -6.37 9.49
N ARG A 201 -18.08 -7.57 8.91
CA ARG A 201 -17.83 -7.76 7.47
C ARG A 201 -18.98 -7.29 6.59
N ASP A 202 -20.22 -7.63 6.94
CA ASP A 202 -21.37 -7.32 6.10
C ASP A 202 -21.61 -5.81 6.02
N VAL A 203 -21.57 -5.12 7.16
CA VAL A 203 -21.70 -3.67 7.24
C VAL A 203 -20.58 -3.00 6.46
N MET A 204 -19.33 -3.41 6.68
CA MET A 204 -18.19 -2.84 5.96
C MET A 204 -18.30 -3.05 4.45
N THR A 205 -18.74 -4.24 4.00
CA THR A 205 -18.87 -4.55 2.57
C THR A 205 -19.97 -3.70 1.92
N ASN A 206 -21.10 -3.49 2.62
CA ASN A 206 -22.17 -2.61 2.15
C ASN A 206 -21.70 -1.15 2.03
N MET A 207 -20.95 -0.65 3.01
CA MET A 207 -20.35 0.69 2.93
C MET A 207 -19.41 0.84 1.72
N ILE A 208 -18.68 -0.22 1.36
CA ILE A 208 -17.80 -0.23 0.19
C ILE A 208 -18.62 -0.26 -1.12
N TRP A 209 -19.75 -0.97 -1.16
CA TRP A 209 -20.67 -0.93 -2.30
C TRP A 209 -21.29 0.46 -2.48
N ASP A 210 -21.75 1.10 -1.41
CA ASP A 210 -22.30 2.47 -1.47
C ASP A 210 -21.28 3.47 -2.02
N TRP A 211 -20.02 3.34 -1.56
CA TRP A 211 -18.91 4.12 -2.09
C TRP A 211 -18.66 3.84 -3.58
N THR A 212 -18.66 2.57 -3.96
CA THR A 212 -18.44 2.12 -5.35
C THR A 212 -19.49 2.71 -6.28
N HIS A 213 -20.78 2.62 -5.95
CA HIS A 213 -21.87 3.18 -6.76
C HIS A 213 -21.72 4.70 -6.92
N LYS A 214 -21.47 5.41 -5.82
CA LYS A 214 -21.29 6.87 -5.86
C LYS A 214 -20.16 7.30 -6.80
N TYR A 215 -19.01 6.64 -6.74
CA TYR A 215 -17.87 7.03 -7.57
C TYR A 215 -17.98 6.50 -8.99
N HIS A 216 -18.61 5.36 -9.21
CA HIS A 216 -19.01 4.91 -10.54
C HIS A 216 -19.83 5.99 -11.27
N ASP A 217 -20.87 6.53 -10.63
CA ASP A 217 -21.69 7.61 -11.21
C ASP A 217 -20.87 8.89 -11.51
N SER A 218 -20.04 9.32 -10.55
CA SER A 218 -19.18 10.52 -10.69
C SER A 218 -18.17 10.37 -11.84
N ILE A 219 -17.51 9.22 -11.92
CA ILE A 219 -16.53 8.90 -12.96
C ILE A 219 -17.23 8.83 -14.31
N THR A 220 -18.35 8.13 -14.41
CA THR A 220 -19.18 8.06 -15.63
C THR A 220 -19.52 9.45 -16.14
N SER A 221 -20.09 10.29 -15.27
CA SER A 221 -20.46 11.67 -15.60
C SER A 221 -19.27 12.47 -16.12
N THR A 222 -18.09 12.31 -15.50
CA THR A 222 -16.86 12.99 -15.92
C THR A 222 -16.38 12.51 -17.29
N LEU A 223 -16.37 11.20 -17.55
CA LEU A 223 -15.97 10.64 -18.84
C LEU A 223 -16.92 11.06 -19.97
N LYS A 224 -18.23 11.10 -19.69
CA LYS A 224 -19.24 11.63 -20.60
C LYS A 224 -19.01 13.13 -20.86
N ARG A 225 -18.75 13.92 -19.83
CA ARG A 225 -18.48 15.37 -19.95
C ARG A 225 -17.23 15.69 -20.74
N LEU A 226 -16.21 14.82 -20.70
CA LEU A 226 -15.01 14.91 -21.54
C LEU A 226 -15.27 14.55 -23.01
N GLY A 227 -16.47 14.06 -23.33
CA GLY A 227 -16.87 13.71 -24.69
C GLY A 227 -16.37 12.35 -25.16
N GLY A 228 -16.00 11.44 -24.26
CA GLY A 228 -15.47 10.12 -24.64
C GLY A 228 -16.49 9.28 -25.43
N SER A 229 -16.09 8.73 -26.57
CA SER A 229 -16.97 7.98 -27.48
C SER A 229 -17.12 6.48 -27.13
N PHE A 230 -17.39 6.20 -25.85
CA PHE A 230 -17.53 4.86 -25.27
C PHE A 230 -18.83 4.16 -25.66
N ASP A 231 -18.77 2.84 -25.82
CA ASP A 231 -19.97 2.01 -25.90
C ASP A 231 -20.49 1.66 -24.49
N TRP A 232 -21.26 2.57 -23.89
CA TRP A 232 -21.86 2.38 -22.55
C TRP A 232 -22.81 1.18 -22.46
N THR A 233 -23.27 0.61 -23.58
CA THR A 233 -24.10 -0.60 -23.55
C THR A 233 -23.32 -1.86 -23.19
N ARG A 234 -21.99 -1.75 -23.14
CA ARG A 234 -21.05 -2.84 -22.81
C ARG A 234 -20.18 -2.50 -21.60
N GLU A 235 -20.63 -1.56 -20.78
CA GLU A 235 -19.93 -1.25 -19.54
C GLU A 235 -19.75 -2.51 -18.69
N ALA A 236 -18.56 -2.64 -18.10
CA ALA A 236 -18.20 -3.76 -17.26
C ALA A 236 -17.55 -3.29 -15.95
N PHE A 237 -17.91 -3.92 -14.85
CA PHE A 237 -17.26 -3.73 -13.55
C PHE A 237 -16.57 -5.03 -13.14
N THR A 238 -15.36 -4.94 -12.57
CA THR A 238 -14.56 -6.15 -12.28
C THR A 238 -15.23 -7.14 -11.31
N MET A 239 -16.27 -6.74 -10.57
CA MET A 239 -17.08 -7.64 -9.73
C MET A 239 -18.48 -7.94 -10.29
N ASP A 240 -18.75 -7.65 -11.56
CA ASP A 240 -19.95 -8.15 -12.24
C ASP A 240 -19.98 -9.69 -12.24
N GLU A 241 -21.18 -10.26 -12.32
CA GLU A 241 -21.39 -11.71 -12.21
C GLU A 241 -20.59 -12.50 -13.25
N ASN A 242 -20.61 -12.06 -14.52
CA ASN A 242 -19.89 -12.72 -15.61
C ASN A 242 -18.36 -12.62 -15.45
N LEU A 243 -17.85 -11.49 -14.99
CA LEU A 243 -16.41 -11.28 -14.77
C LEU A 243 -15.92 -12.01 -13.53
N SER A 244 -16.72 -12.04 -12.46
CA SER A 244 -16.45 -12.83 -11.26
C SER A 244 -16.41 -14.33 -11.59
N ALA A 245 -17.34 -14.82 -12.41
CA ALA A 245 -17.33 -16.20 -12.91
C ALA A 245 -16.06 -16.49 -13.73
N ALA A 246 -15.62 -15.57 -14.57
CA ALA A 246 -14.38 -15.72 -15.35
C ALA A 246 -13.13 -15.77 -14.45
N VAL A 247 -13.09 -15.00 -13.36
CA VAL A 247 -12.01 -15.05 -12.36
C VAL A 247 -12.01 -16.41 -11.64
N THR A 248 -13.18 -16.88 -11.19
CA THR A 248 -13.32 -18.20 -10.56
C THR A 248 -12.86 -19.32 -11.49
N GLU A 249 -13.35 -19.35 -12.73
CA GLU A 249 -12.96 -20.33 -13.74
C GLU A 249 -11.44 -20.30 -14.01
N THR A 250 -10.87 -19.10 -14.15
CA THR A 250 -9.43 -18.95 -14.37
C THR A 250 -8.62 -19.45 -13.18
N PHE A 251 -9.06 -19.17 -11.95
CA PHE A 251 -8.41 -19.66 -10.75
C PHE A 251 -8.44 -21.19 -10.68
N VAL A 252 -9.60 -21.80 -10.91
CA VAL A 252 -9.78 -23.25 -10.87
C VAL A 252 -8.91 -23.93 -11.93
N ARG A 253 -8.98 -23.49 -13.19
CA ARG A 253 -8.19 -24.05 -14.29
C ARG A 253 -6.68 -23.97 -14.03
N LEU A 254 -6.19 -22.78 -13.65
CA LEU A 254 -4.76 -22.61 -13.38
C LEU A 254 -4.31 -23.38 -12.13
N HIS A 255 -5.20 -23.65 -11.17
CA HIS A 255 -4.92 -24.52 -10.04
C HIS A 255 -4.85 -26.01 -10.45
N GLU A 256 -5.77 -26.47 -11.30
CA GLU A 256 -5.77 -27.84 -11.84
C GLU A 256 -4.54 -28.14 -12.70
N GLU A 257 -4.06 -27.15 -13.46
CA GLU A 257 -2.77 -27.19 -14.18
C GLU A 257 -1.55 -27.12 -13.23
N GLY A 258 -1.78 -26.90 -11.94
CA GLY A 258 -0.78 -26.74 -10.90
C GLY A 258 -0.10 -25.38 -10.89
N THR A 259 -0.36 -24.49 -11.86
CA THR A 259 0.23 -23.14 -11.98
C THR A 259 -0.06 -22.28 -10.75
N ILE A 260 -1.31 -22.32 -10.26
CA ILE A 260 -1.68 -21.78 -8.95
C ILE A 260 -1.50 -22.88 -7.90
N TYR A 261 -0.86 -22.55 -6.79
CA TYR A 261 -0.59 -23.49 -5.70
C TYR A 261 -0.61 -22.79 -4.34
N ARG A 262 -0.76 -23.57 -3.27
CA ARG A 262 -0.73 -23.07 -1.90
C ARG A 262 0.61 -23.38 -1.24
N ALA A 263 1.25 -22.38 -0.66
CA ALA A 263 2.51 -22.56 0.05
C ALA A 263 2.65 -21.58 1.21
N ASN A 264 3.35 -22.02 2.26
CA ASN A 264 3.83 -21.13 3.31
C ASN A 264 5.13 -20.46 2.85
N ARG A 265 5.07 -19.15 2.63
CA ARG A 265 6.19 -18.34 2.15
C ARG A 265 6.19 -16.99 2.86
N LEU A 266 7.32 -16.31 2.80
CA LEU A 266 7.37 -14.91 3.21
C LEU A 266 6.48 -14.07 2.30
N VAL A 267 5.63 -13.27 2.92
CA VAL A 267 4.89 -12.21 2.26
C VAL A 267 5.32 -10.86 2.78
N ASN A 268 5.22 -9.84 1.93
CA ASN A 268 5.22 -8.46 2.37
C ASN A 268 3.93 -8.20 3.14
N TRP A 269 4.01 -8.00 4.44
CA TRP A 269 2.86 -7.76 5.30
C TRP A 269 2.79 -6.32 5.74
N CYS A 270 1.61 -5.73 5.57
CA CYS A 270 1.29 -4.43 6.13
C CYS A 270 0.54 -4.62 7.44
N VAL A 271 1.20 -4.35 8.56
CA VAL A 271 0.61 -4.46 9.91
C VAL A 271 -0.58 -3.51 10.04
N ALA A 272 -0.45 -2.27 9.56
CA ALA A 272 -1.51 -1.28 9.63
C ALA A 272 -2.80 -1.67 8.87
N LEU A 273 -2.69 -2.40 7.76
CA LEU A 273 -3.84 -2.86 6.96
C LEU A 273 -4.23 -4.32 7.23
N ASN A 274 -3.38 -5.03 7.98
CA ASN A 274 -3.48 -6.44 8.31
C ASN A 274 -3.74 -7.29 7.04
N THR A 275 -2.84 -7.16 6.06
CA THR A 275 -2.90 -7.90 4.79
C THR A 275 -1.52 -8.05 4.14
N SER A 276 -1.38 -9.11 3.36
CA SER A 276 -0.28 -9.28 2.43
C SER A 276 -0.34 -8.29 1.26
N LEU A 277 0.82 -7.95 0.72
CA LEU A 277 1.04 -7.07 -0.43
C LEU A 277 1.90 -7.79 -1.49
N SER A 278 1.67 -7.48 -2.76
CA SER A 278 2.60 -7.84 -3.82
C SER A 278 3.84 -6.95 -3.78
N ASN A 279 4.93 -7.38 -4.43
CA ASN A 279 6.14 -6.57 -4.57
C ASN A 279 5.87 -5.22 -5.28
N LEU A 280 4.84 -5.14 -6.12
CA LEU A 280 4.44 -3.89 -6.82
C LEU A 280 3.74 -2.89 -5.90
N GLU A 281 3.28 -3.32 -4.72
CA GLU A 281 2.58 -2.50 -3.73
C GLU A 281 3.51 -2.00 -2.61
N VAL A 282 4.81 -2.29 -2.73
CA VAL A 282 5.86 -1.91 -1.80
C VAL A 282 6.79 -0.89 -2.46
N GLU A 283 6.98 0.25 -1.79
CA GLU A 283 7.95 1.28 -2.20
C GLU A 283 9.18 1.20 -1.30
N ASN A 284 10.38 1.24 -1.89
CA ASN A 284 11.61 1.25 -1.12
C ASN A 284 12.07 2.68 -0.87
N LYS A 285 12.15 3.07 0.40
CA LYS A 285 12.71 4.34 0.83
C LYS A 285 14.20 4.18 1.15
N ASP A 286 15.05 4.85 0.39
CA ASP A 286 16.48 4.93 0.66
C ASP A 286 16.74 5.86 1.86
N LEU A 287 17.53 5.39 2.82
CA LEU A 287 18.01 6.13 3.97
C LEU A 287 19.53 6.22 3.88
N GLU A 288 20.09 7.43 3.99
CA GLU A 288 21.54 7.64 4.03
C GLU A 288 22.17 7.28 5.39
N GLY A 289 21.32 6.99 6.38
CA GLY A 289 21.74 6.66 7.74
C GLY A 289 20.59 6.77 8.75
N ARG A 290 20.95 6.96 10.01
CA ARG A 290 20.08 7.03 11.18
C ARG A 290 19.00 8.07 10.96
N THR A 291 17.77 7.58 10.80
CA THR A 291 16.60 8.36 10.48
C THR A 291 15.45 7.97 11.38
N LEU A 292 14.76 8.98 11.93
CA LEU A 292 13.53 8.79 12.70
C LEU A 292 12.34 8.88 11.75
N LEU A 293 11.58 7.79 11.63
CA LEU A 293 10.39 7.70 10.78
C LEU A 293 9.11 7.64 11.61
N ASP A 294 8.06 8.28 11.09
CA ASP A 294 6.71 8.12 11.60
C ASP A 294 6.17 6.76 11.13
N VAL A 295 5.68 5.96 12.07
CA VAL A 295 5.14 4.62 11.80
C VAL A 295 3.70 4.56 12.32
N PRO A 296 2.71 4.14 11.50
CA PRO A 296 1.35 3.94 11.96
C PRO A 296 1.26 3.05 13.21
N GLY A 297 0.46 3.45 14.18
CA GLY A 297 0.29 2.73 15.45
C GLY A 297 1.32 3.05 16.54
N TYR A 298 2.25 3.98 16.28
CA TYR A 298 3.26 4.46 17.24
C TYR A 298 3.13 5.97 17.48
N GLN A 299 3.23 6.36 18.76
CA GLN A 299 3.20 7.78 19.17
C GLN A 299 4.56 8.47 19.00
N ARG A 300 5.64 7.70 19.16
CA ARG A 300 7.02 8.16 18.95
C ARG A 300 7.50 7.78 17.55
N LYS A 301 8.42 8.57 17.02
CA LYS A 301 9.16 8.19 15.81
C LYS A 301 10.06 6.98 16.11
N VAL A 302 10.14 6.08 15.16
CA VAL A 302 10.94 4.86 15.23
C VAL A 302 12.25 5.06 14.47
N GLU A 303 13.33 4.56 15.05
CA GLU A 303 14.68 4.68 14.50
C GLU A 303 14.99 3.61 13.46
N PHE A 304 15.47 4.02 12.29
CA PHE A 304 15.97 3.17 11.20
C PHE A 304 17.34 3.67 10.72
N GLY A 305 18.04 2.89 9.90
CA GLY A 305 19.38 3.24 9.42
C GLY A 305 20.47 3.13 10.49
N VAL A 306 20.27 2.23 11.45
CA VAL A 306 21.20 1.96 12.54
C VAL A 306 21.60 0.50 12.48
N LEU A 307 22.89 0.22 12.50
CA LEU A 307 23.44 -1.13 12.59
C LEU A 307 23.85 -1.39 14.04
N THR A 308 23.16 -2.31 14.70
CA THR A 308 23.40 -2.70 16.09
C THR A 308 24.31 -3.91 16.16
N HIS A 309 25.37 -3.81 16.95
CA HIS A 309 26.33 -4.88 17.20
C HIS A 309 26.10 -5.50 18.57
N PHE A 310 25.99 -6.83 18.62
CA PHE A 310 25.82 -7.57 19.86
C PHE A 310 26.46 -8.96 19.78
N LEU A 311 26.59 -9.61 20.94
CA LEU A 311 27.31 -10.86 21.13
C LEU A 311 26.36 -12.02 21.38
N TYR A 312 26.63 -13.15 20.75
CA TYR A 312 26.10 -14.46 21.12
C TYR A 312 27.18 -15.27 21.86
N PRO A 313 26.91 -15.80 23.07
CA PRO A 313 27.82 -16.74 23.74
C PRO A 313 27.97 -18.05 22.96
N ILE A 314 29.17 -18.61 22.89
CA ILE A 314 29.42 -19.91 22.24
C ILE A 314 29.18 -21.04 23.24
N GLU A 315 28.44 -22.07 22.82
CA GLU A 315 28.11 -23.19 23.68
C GLU A 315 29.37 -23.93 24.18
N GLY A 316 29.40 -24.19 25.49
CA GLY A 316 30.48 -24.94 26.14
C GLY A 316 31.79 -24.16 26.31
N THR A 317 31.80 -22.85 26.07
CA THR A 317 32.99 -21.99 26.19
C THR A 317 32.66 -20.62 26.79
N ASP A 318 33.68 -19.87 27.19
CA ASP A 318 33.55 -18.45 27.56
C ASP A 318 33.71 -17.50 26.36
N GLU A 319 33.82 -18.04 25.13
CA GLU A 319 33.95 -17.26 23.91
C GLU A 319 32.60 -16.71 23.43
N THR A 320 32.64 -15.66 22.62
CA THR A 320 31.45 -15.06 21.99
C THR A 320 31.68 -14.85 20.50
N ILE A 321 30.58 -14.79 19.74
CA ILE A 321 30.55 -14.37 18.34
C ILE A 321 29.74 -13.08 18.21
N GLN A 322 30.33 -12.08 17.56
CA GLN A 322 29.70 -10.77 17.37
C GLN A 322 28.98 -10.73 16.02
N VAL A 323 27.71 -10.31 16.04
CA VAL A 323 26.89 -10.09 14.84
C VAL A 323 26.48 -8.63 14.73
N ALA A 324 26.07 -8.22 13.53
CA ALA A 324 25.54 -6.90 13.25
C ALA A 324 24.17 -6.98 12.55
N THR A 325 23.20 -6.17 12.96
CA THR A 325 21.86 -6.14 12.35
C THR A 325 21.21 -4.77 12.44
N THR A 326 20.37 -4.44 11.46
CA THR A 326 19.48 -3.25 11.52
C THR A 326 18.16 -3.51 12.24
N ARG A 327 17.88 -4.77 12.59
CA ARG A 327 16.62 -5.23 13.20
C ARG A 327 16.90 -6.11 14.42
N PRO A 328 17.40 -5.57 15.54
CA PRO A 328 17.75 -6.39 16.70
C PRO A 328 16.52 -7.10 17.31
N GLU A 329 15.31 -6.55 17.17
CA GLU A 329 14.07 -7.22 17.58
C GLU A 329 13.83 -8.58 16.90
N THR A 330 14.35 -8.77 15.68
CA THR A 330 14.19 -10.03 14.94
C THR A 330 15.08 -11.14 15.48
N MET A 331 16.06 -10.81 16.33
CA MET A 331 16.97 -11.81 16.89
C MET A 331 16.24 -12.93 17.65
N LEU A 332 15.05 -12.62 18.18
CA LEU A 332 14.21 -13.57 18.91
C LEU A 332 13.75 -14.74 18.03
N GLY A 333 13.73 -14.55 16.71
CA GLY A 333 13.43 -15.58 15.71
C GLY A 333 14.68 -16.22 15.09
N ASP A 334 15.89 -15.92 15.59
CA ASP A 334 17.12 -16.44 14.98
C ASP A 334 17.21 -17.95 15.11
N THR A 335 17.65 -18.60 14.04
CA THR A 335 17.85 -20.06 14.01
C THR A 335 19.21 -20.47 13.45
N GLY A 336 20.10 -19.51 13.22
CA GLY A 336 21.49 -19.77 12.85
C GLY A 336 22.34 -18.51 12.77
N ILE A 337 23.65 -18.70 12.56
CA ILE A 337 24.61 -17.63 12.26
C ILE A 337 25.44 -18.05 11.05
N ALA A 338 25.45 -17.22 10.02
CA ALA A 338 26.24 -17.45 8.81
C ALA A 338 27.54 -16.65 8.87
N VAL A 339 28.66 -17.28 8.51
CA VAL A 339 29.97 -16.64 8.38
C VAL A 339 30.60 -17.04 7.06
N HIS A 340 31.44 -16.17 6.50
CA HIS A 340 32.17 -16.53 5.28
C HIS A 340 33.21 -17.64 5.59
N PRO A 341 33.33 -18.70 4.76
CA PRO A 341 34.26 -19.81 5.02
C PRO A 341 35.72 -19.37 5.11
N ASP A 342 36.11 -18.32 4.39
CA ASP A 342 37.48 -17.81 4.38
C ASP A 342 37.77 -16.75 5.47
N ASP A 343 36.77 -16.39 6.28
CA ASP A 343 36.97 -15.44 7.37
C ASP A 343 37.67 -16.11 8.56
N LYS A 344 38.99 -15.91 8.63
CA LYS A 344 39.87 -16.47 9.67
C LYS A 344 39.42 -16.14 11.10
N ARG A 345 38.65 -15.06 11.31
CA ARG A 345 38.12 -14.68 12.64
C ARG A 345 37.10 -15.71 13.15
N TYR A 346 36.31 -16.29 12.25
CA TYR A 346 35.17 -17.14 12.61
C TYR A 346 35.29 -18.60 12.17
N GLN A 347 36.29 -18.97 11.36
CA GLN A 347 36.54 -20.38 10.96
C GLN A 347 36.52 -21.36 12.13
N LYS A 348 37.06 -20.98 13.30
CA LYS A 348 37.08 -21.82 14.51
C LYS A 348 35.71 -22.10 15.12
N TYR A 349 34.65 -21.42 14.67
CA TYR A 349 33.28 -21.57 15.14
C TYR A 349 32.40 -22.37 14.17
N LEU A 350 32.86 -22.66 12.95
CA LEU A 350 32.08 -23.44 11.99
C LEU A 350 31.74 -24.83 12.56
N GLY A 351 30.46 -25.19 12.48
CA GLY A 351 29.91 -26.43 13.03
C GLY A 351 29.67 -26.41 14.54
N LYS A 352 29.99 -25.31 15.24
CA LYS A 352 29.63 -25.11 16.65
C LYS A 352 28.27 -24.42 16.77
N PHE A 353 27.79 -24.30 18.01
CA PHE A 353 26.54 -23.65 18.33
C PHE A 353 26.77 -22.39 19.18
N ALA A 354 26.00 -21.34 18.91
CA ALA A 354 25.87 -20.19 19.77
C ALA A 354 24.58 -20.29 20.60
N LYS A 355 24.57 -19.76 21.82
CA LYS A 355 23.41 -19.75 22.72
C LYS A 355 22.60 -18.48 22.54
N HIS A 356 21.29 -18.60 22.33
CA HIS A 356 20.43 -17.44 22.28
C HIS A 356 20.32 -16.78 23.69
N PRO A 357 20.53 -15.44 23.85
CA PRO A 357 20.63 -14.80 25.16
C PRO A 357 19.36 -14.81 26.02
N PHE A 358 18.20 -14.99 25.38
CA PHE A 358 16.88 -14.85 25.99
C PHE A 358 15.99 -16.09 25.89
N LEU A 359 16.40 -17.10 25.11
CA LEU A 359 15.60 -18.28 24.78
C LEU A 359 16.49 -19.51 24.89
N GLU A 360 15.93 -20.64 25.27
CA GLU A 360 16.64 -21.92 25.32
C GLU A 360 16.82 -22.50 23.91
N ARG A 361 17.61 -21.81 23.08
CA ARG A 361 17.85 -22.15 21.68
C ARG A 361 19.35 -22.13 21.38
N LEU A 362 19.78 -23.15 20.64
CA LEU A 362 21.12 -23.24 20.07
C LEU A 362 21.07 -22.86 18.60
N LEU A 363 22.00 -21.99 18.20
CA LEU A 363 22.10 -21.44 16.86
C LEU A 363 23.31 -22.09 16.17
N PRO A 364 23.12 -22.98 15.18
CA PRO A 364 24.23 -23.52 14.41
C PRO A 364 24.98 -22.39 13.68
N ILE A 365 26.31 -22.49 13.70
CA ILE A 365 27.20 -21.58 12.97
C ILE A 365 27.68 -22.31 11.71
N PHE A 366 27.34 -21.77 10.54
CA PHE A 366 27.60 -22.42 9.25
C PHE A 366 28.28 -21.47 8.25
N ALA A 367 28.88 -22.07 7.23
CA ALA A 367 29.60 -21.34 6.19
C ALA A 367 28.64 -20.89 5.07
N ASP A 368 28.72 -19.62 4.68
CA ASP A 368 28.00 -19.06 3.53
C ASP A 368 28.93 -18.12 2.74
N VAL A 369 29.22 -18.48 1.49
CA VAL A 369 30.07 -17.69 0.59
C VAL A 369 29.47 -16.35 0.18
N ASN A 370 28.16 -16.15 0.40
CA ASN A 370 27.47 -14.89 0.12
C ASN A 370 27.55 -13.90 1.28
N VAL A 371 28.17 -14.28 2.41
CA VAL A 371 28.43 -13.36 3.52
C VAL A 371 29.64 -12.49 3.17
N ASP A 372 29.46 -11.17 3.18
CA ASP A 372 30.56 -10.23 3.02
C ASP A 372 31.38 -10.14 4.34
N PRO A 373 32.66 -10.56 4.37
CA PRO A 373 33.50 -10.47 5.56
C PRO A 373 33.73 -9.02 6.03
N GLU A 374 33.66 -8.04 5.13
CA GLU A 374 33.96 -6.64 5.42
C GLU A 374 32.73 -5.87 5.92
N PHE A 375 31.51 -6.38 5.68
CA PHE A 375 30.29 -5.72 6.13
C PHE A 375 29.96 -6.06 7.60
N GLY A 376 29.79 -5.02 8.42
CA GLY A 376 29.41 -5.15 9.82
C GLY A 376 30.48 -5.88 10.62
N THR A 377 30.24 -7.16 10.94
CA THR A 377 31.21 -8.01 11.63
C THR A 377 31.77 -9.12 10.76
N GLY A 378 31.20 -9.41 9.58
CA GLY A 378 31.46 -10.64 8.82
C GLY A 378 30.71 -11.88 9.35
N ALA A 379 29.86 -11.71 10.37
CA ALA A 379 28.95 -12.74 10.87
C ALA A 379 27.51 -12.23 10.89
N VAL A 380 26.61 -12.97 10.25
CA VAL A 380 25.22 -12.56 10.00
C VAL A 380 24.29 -13.47 10.79
N LYS A 381 23.44 -12.87 11.64
CA LYS A 381 22.34 -13.60 12.27
C LYS A 381 21.31 -14.01 11.22
N ILE A 382 20.73 -15.20 11.33
CA ILE A 382 19.79 -15.75 10.34
C ILE A 382 18.41 -15.90 10.97
N THR A 383 17.43 -15.17 10.45
CA THR A 383 16.03 -15.19 10.90
C THR A 383 15.08 -15.57 9.76
N PRO A 384 14.99 -16.85 9.36
CA PRO A 384 14.36 -17.25 8.10
C PRO A 384 12.87 -16.87 7.96
N ALA A 385 12.18 -16.68 9.08
CA ALA A 385 10.77 -16.32 9.10
C ALA A 385 10.48 -14.81 8.98
N HIS A 386 11.52 -13.94 8.93
CA HIS A 386 11.36 -12.47 8.97
C HIS A 386 12.24 -11.69 7.98
N ASP A 387 13.02 -12.36 7.12
CA ASP A 387 13.83 -11.74 6.06
C ASP A 387 13.94 -12.65 4.82
N PHE A 388 13.83 -12.07 3.62
CA PHE A 388 13.81 -12.83 2.37
C PHE A 388 15.15 -13.49 2.03
N ASN A 389 16.29 -12.88 2.36
CA ASN A 389 17.59 -13.49 2.14
C ASN A 389 17.83 -14.61 3.16
N ASP A 390 17.46 -14.37 4.42
CA ASP A 390 17.57 -15.38 5.47
C ASP A 390 16.63 -16.58 5.23
N PHE A 391 15.48 -16.36 4.59
CA PHE A 391 14.58 -17.44 4.18
C PHE A 391 15.26 -18.40 3.20
N ILE A 392 16.02 -17.89 2.23
CA ILE A 392 16.77 -18.71 1.28
C ILE A 392 17.88 -19.46 2.02
N ARG A 393 18.71 -18.75 2.80
CA ARG A 393 19.79 -19.36 3.60
C ARG A 393 19.27 -20.42 4.56
N GLY A 394 18.13 -20.15 5.19
CA GLY A 394 17.47 -21.08 6.11
C GLY A 394 17.01 -22.35 5.41
N LYS A 395 16.52 -22.26 4.18
CA LYS A 395 16.18 -23.45 3.38
C LYS A 395 17.43 -24.24 3.01
N ASP A 396 18.45 -23.56 2.50
CA ASP A 396 19.67 -24.19 2.00
C ASP A 396 20.46 -24.91 3.12
N ASN A 397 20.31 -24.44 4.36
CA ASN A 397 20.99 -25.00 5.53
C ASN A 397 20.05 -25.74 6.51
N ASN A 398 18.81 -26.04 6.07
CA ASN A 398 17.82 -26.79 6.85
C ASN A 398 17.60 -26.23 8.26
N LEU A 399 17.51 -24.90 8.38
CA LEU A 399 17.22 -24.21 9.63
C LEU A 399 15.72 -24.22 9.92
N GLU A 400 15.38 -24.09 11.20
CA GLU A 400 14.00 -23.93 11.62
C GLU A 400 13.45 -22.54 11.22
N PHE A 401 12.15 -22.49 10.90
CA PHE A 401 11.44 -21.28 10.47
C PHE A 401 10.50 -20.79 11.59
N ILE A 402 11.03 -20.00 12.52
CA ILE A 402 10.29 -19.58 13.72
C ILE A 402 9.65 -18.20 13.53
N SER A 403 8.32 -18.17 13.33
CA SER A 403 7.58 -16.91 13.29
C SER A 403 7.36 -16.35 14.71
N ILE A 404 7.82 -15.12 14.96
CA ILE A 404 7.70 -14.45 16.27
C ILE A 404 6.62 -13.37 16.30
N MET A 405 5.93 -13.10 15.19
CA MET A 405 5.03 -11.96 15.05
C MET A 405 3.58 -12.42 14.80
N ASN A 406 2.64 -11.74 15.44
CA ASN A 406 1.21 -11.79 15.17
C ASN A 406 0.84 -10.80 14.05
N ASP A 407 -0.40 -10.93 13.55
CA ASP A 407 -0.87 -10.16 12.39
C ASP A 407 -1.00 -8.65 12.66
N ASP A 408 -1.18 -8.30 13.93
CA ASP A 408 -1.25 -6.93 14.45
C ASP A 408 0.13 -6.31 14.76
N GLY A 409 1.22 -7.01 14.43
CA GLY A 409 2.59 -6.55 14.65
C GLY A 409 3.06 -6.63 16.11
N THR A 410 2.31 -7.31 16.99
CA THR A 410 2.80 -7.73 18.31
C THR A 410 3.59 -9.02 18.20
N PHE A 411 4.45 -9.29 19.17
CA PHE A 411 5.18 -10.55 19.25
C PHE A 411 4.36 -11.66 19.94
N ASN A 412 4.50 -12.89 19.43
CA ASN A 412 3.80 -14.07 19.93
C ASN A 412 4.65 -14.82 20.99
N ALA A 413 4.18 -15.99 21.42
CA ALA A 413 4.86 -16.78 22.45
C ALA A 413 6.30 -17.20 22.09
N ASN A 414 6.65 -17.30 20.81
CA ASN A 414 8.01 -17.66 20.37
C ASN A 414 9.04 -16.57 20.68
N ALA A 415 8.59 -15.34 20.98
CA ALA A 415 9.46 -14.25 21.42
C ALA A 415 9.82 -14.31 22.92
N GLY A 416 9.31 -15.31 23.66
CA GLY A 416 9.59 -15.53 25.07
C GLY A 416 9.21 -14.31 25.94
N PRO A 417 10.15 -13.71 26.70
CA PRO A 417 9.84 -12.61 27.61
C PRO A 417 9.36 -11.32 26.91
N PHE A 418 9.46 -11.25 25.58
CA PHE A 418 8.98 -10.13 24.78
C PHE A 418 7.62 -10.37 24.12
N ALA A 419 6.93 -11.47 24.45
CA ALA A 419 5.58 -11.74 23.96
C ALA A 419 4.60 -10.61 24.34
N GLY A 420 3.72 -10.24 23.41
CA GLY A 420 2.77 -9.13 23.55
C GLY A 420 3.35 -7.75 23.22
N GLU A 421 4.68 -7.60 23.11
CA GLU A 421 5.31 -6.33 22.75
C GLU A 421 5.08 -5.99 21.29
N LYS A 422 4.89 -4.71 20.98
CA LYS A 422 4.85 -4.25 19.59
C LYS A 422 6.26 -4.32 18.98
N ARG A 423 6.37 -4.75 17.72
CA ARG A 423 7.65 -4.97 16.99
C ARG A 423 8.76 -3.92 17.23
N PHE A 424 8.45 -2.63 17.11
CA PHE A 424 9.46 -1.57 17.30
C PHE A 424 9.67 -1.17 18.77
N ASP A 425 8.73 -1.45 19.67
CA ASP A 425 8.95 -1.27 21.10
C ASP A 425 9.84 -2.40 21.65
N ALA A 426 9.64 -3.62 21.13
CA ALA A 426 10.48 -4.77 21.39
C ALA A 426 11.94 -4.52 20.98
N ARG A 427 12.19 -3.79 19.87
CA ARG A 427 13.54 -3.37 19.46
C ARG A 427 14.33 -2.73 20.59
N TYR A 428 13.74 -1.73 21.24
CA TYR A 428 14.42 -1.01 22.32
C TYR A 428 14.56 -1.88 23.57
N LYS A 429 13.53 -2.68 23.91
CA LYS A 429 13.58 -3.60 25.06
C LYS A 429 14.64 -4.69 24.90
N VAL A 430 14.78 -5.25 23.70
CA VAL A 430 15.83 -6.24 23.37
C VAL A 430 17.21 -5.61 23.52
N ILE A 431 17.41 -4.38 23.03
CA ILE A 431 18.69 -3.67 23.18
C ILE A 431 19.03 -3.44 24.67
N GLU A 432 18.07 -2.99 25.47
CA GLU A 432 18.30 -2.80 26.92
C GLU A 432 18.60 -4.12 27.63
N ALA A 433 17.86 -5.20 27.32
CA ALA A 433 18.11 -6.52 27.88
C ALA A 433 19.50 -7.10 27.47
N LEU A 434 19.98 -6.77 26.26
CA LEU A 434 21.35 -7.10 25.83
C LEU A 434 22.40 -6.31 26.64
N LYS A 435 22.14 -5.04 26.96
CA LYS A 435 23.04 -4.22 27.79
C LYS A 435 23.10 -4.74 29.23
N GLU A 436 21.96 -5.11 29.81
CA GLU A 436 21.89 -5.69 31.16
C GLU A 436 22.70 -6.99 31.28
N LYS A 437 22.74 -7.79 30.21
CA LYS A 437 23.56 -9.00 30.11
C LYS A 437 25.01 -8.75 29.70
N GLY A 438 25.41 -7.50 29.42
CA GLY A 438 26.75 -7.16 28.93
C GLY A 438 27.07 -7.67 27.52
N LEU A 439 26.05 -8.00 26.73
CA LEU A 439 26.19 -8.56 25.37
C LEU A 439 26.04 -7.51 24.26
N TYR A 440 25.58 -6.31 24.60
CA TYR A 440 25.52 -5.18 23.69
C TYR A 440 26.93 -4.58 23.49
N VAL A 441 27.32 -4.31 22.23
CA VAL A 441 28.65 -3.77 21.92
C VAL A 441 28.57 -2.29 21.54
N LYS A 442 27.92 -1.98 20.43
CA LYS A 442 27.82 -0.61 19.89
C LYS A 442 26.68 -0.50 18.88
N TRP A 443 26.40 0.72 18.46
CA TRP A 443 25.63 0.99 17.25
C TRP A 443 26.44 1.88 16.31
N GLU A 444 26.16 1.78 15.02
CA GLU A 444 26.75 2.65 14.01
C GLU A 444 25.73 3.09 12.96
N ASN A 445 26.05 4.20 12.30
CA ASN A 445 25.22 4.77 11.25
C ASN A 445 25.28 3.90 10.00
N ASN A 446 24.14 3.49 9.44
CA ASN A 446 24.11 2.56 8.31
C ASN A 446 23.09 2.99 7.24
N PRO A 447 23.54 3.34 6.02
CA PRO A 447 22.65 3.51 4.88
C PRO A 447 21.86 2.22 4.61
N MET A 448 20.56 2.33 4.35
CA MET A 448 19.72 1.17 4.08
C MET A 448 18.49 1.51 3.26
N LYS A 449 17.83 0.47 2.73
CA LYS A 449 16.50 0.59 2.11
C LYS A 449 15.44 0.07 3.06
N VAL A 450 14.38 0.84 3.24
CA VAL A 450 13.24 0.43 4.07
C VAL A 450 12.02 0.23 3.18
N PRO A 451 11.42 -0.96 3.15
CA PRO A 451 10.20 -1.20 2.40
C PRO A 451 8.99 -0.58 3.11
N VAL A 452 8.20 0.19 2.38
CA VAL A 452 7.06 0.96 2.88
C VAL A 452 5.81 0.60 2.09
N CYS A 453 4.68 0.44 2.76
CA CYS A 453 3.39 0.27 2.13
C CYS A 453 2.95 1.57 1.44
N VAL A 454 2.70 1.52 0.13
CA VAL A 454 2.24 2.70 -0.66
C VAL A 454 0.90 3.27 -0.15
N LYS A 455 0.09 2.47 0.56
CA LYS A 455 -1.28 2.85 0.96
C LYS A 455 -1.38 3.37 2.39
N SER A 456 -0.63 2.78 3.32
CA SER A 456 -0.67 3.13 4.75
C SER A 456 0.56 3.91 5.22
N ASN A 457 1.63 3.96 4.42
CA ASN A 457 2.97 4.40 4.82
C ASN A 457 3.58 3.60 5.98
N ASP A 458 3.04 2.41 6.27
CA ASP A 458 3.60 1.52 7.27
C ASP A 458 4.86 0.82 6.76
N ILE A 459 5.75 0.45 7.68
CA ILE A 459 6.95 -0.34 7.36
C ILE A 459 6.52 -1.78 7.14
N ILE A 460 6.95 -2.36 6.02
CA ILE A 460 6.59 -3.72 5.62
C ILE A 460 7.35 -4.75 6.46
N GLU A 461 6.63 -5.76 6.92
CA GLU A 461 7.20 -6.94 7.58
C GLU A 461 7.21 -8.12 6.62
N PRO A 462 8.35 -8.78 6.39
CA PRO A 462 8.34 -10.13 5.86
C PRO A 462 7.82 -11.06 6.96
N ILE A 463 6.69 -11.73 6.73
CA ILE A 463 6.19 -12.76 7.66
C ILE A 463 5.79 -14.03 6.89
N LEU A 464 5.91 -15.18 7.55
CA LEU A 464 5.45 -16.45 7.00
C LEU A 464 3.93 -16.56 7.06
N LYS A 465 3.32 -16.68 5.88
CA LYS A 465 1.88 -16.93 5.75
C LYS A 465 1.59 -18.02 4.72
N PRO A 466 0.64 -18.92 5.00
CA PRO A 466 0.09 -19.80 3.98
C PRO A 466 -0.77 -18.97 3.01
N GLN A 467 -0.32 -18.86 1.76
CA GLN A 467 -0.97 -18.04 0.74
C GLN A 467 -1.10 -18.80 -0.58
N TRP A 468 -1.93 -18.26 -1.48
CA TRP A 468 -2.04 -18.70 -2.85
C TRP A 468 -1.02 -17.98 -3.73
N TRP A 469 -0.22 -18.76 -4.44
CA TRP A 469 0.86 -18.29 -5.30
C TRP A 469 0.63 -18.75 -6.73
N MET A 470 1.08 -17.97 -7.68
CA MET A 470 1.10 -18.34 -9.09
C MET A 470 2.53 -18.44 -9.59
N ARG A 471 2.88 -19.56 -10.24
CA ARG A 471 4.17 -19.71 -10.90
C ARG A 471 4.25 -18.78 -12.10
N MET A 472 5.11 -17.76 -11.99
CA MET A 472 5.20 -16.73 -13.03
C MET A 472 6.19 -17.09 -14.14
N LYS A 473 7.20 -17.91 -13.83
CA LYS A 473 8.26 -18.26 -14.79
C LYS A 473 7.70 -18.89 -16.07
N ASP A 474 6.80 -19.86 -15.91
CA ASP A 474 6.22 -20.60 -17.04
C ASP A 474 5.23 -19.72 -17.86
N LEU A 475 4.64 -18.71 -17.24
CA LEU A 475 3.77 -17.72 -17.89
C LEU A 475 4.56 -16.59 -18.56
N ALA A 476 5.76 -16.28 -18.06
CA ALA A 476 6.58 -15.18 -18.55
C ALA A 476 7.21 -15.50 -19.90
N GLU A 477 7.68 -16.73 -20.10
CA GLU A 477 8.33 -17.15 -21.34
C GLU A 477 7.46 -16.94 -22.60
N PRO A 478 6.20 -17.42 -22.69
CA PRO A 478 5.37 -17.16 -23.87
C PRO A 478 5.04 -15.68 -24.06
N ALA A 479 4.90 -14.92 -22.97
CA ALA A 479 4.64 -13.49 -23.03
C ALA A 479 5.84 -12.68 -23.57
N ILE A 480 7.07 -13.05 -23.16
CA ILE A 480 8.32 -12.49 -23.71
C ILE A 480 8.40 -12.79 -25.20
N LYS A 481 8.19 -14.07 -25.59
CA LYS A 481 8.26 -14.49 -27.00
C LYS A 481 7.27 -13.74 -27.89
N ALA A 482 6.06 -13.46 -27.40
CA ALA A 482 5.07 -12.69 -28.16
C ALA A 482 5.55 -11.26 -28.48
N VAL A 483 6.32 -10.63 -27.59
CA VAL A 483 6.93 -9.32 -27.85
C VAL A 483 8.16 -9.43 -28.75
N GLU A 484 9.02 -10.42 -28.52
CA GLU A 484 10.21 -10.68 -29.36
C GLU A 484 9.86 -10.99 -30.81
N ASN A 485 8.80 -11.77 -31.03
CA ASN A 485 8.29 -12.13 -32.35
C ASN A 485 7.53 -10.98 -33.04
N GLY A 486 7.27 -9.87 -32.34
CA GLY A 486 6.51 -8.73 -32.85
C GLY A 486 5.00 -8.95 -32.94
N GLU A 487 4.46 -10.01 -32.31
CA GLU A 487 3.01 -10.23 -32.18
C GLU A 487 2.38 -9.17 -31.27
N ILE A 488 3.12 -8.75 -30.24
CA ILE A 488 2.80 -7.61 -29.37
C ILE A 488 3.85 -6.53 -29.58
N ILE A 489 3.39 -5.33 -29.95
CA ILE A 489 4.27 -4.17 -30.16
C ILE A 489 4.14 -3.22 -28.96
N ILE A 490 5.23 -3.04 -28.21
CA ILE A 490 5.29 -2.10 -27.08
C ILE A 490 6.01 -0.82 -27.52
N ARG A 491 5.41 0.33 -27.25
CA ARG A 491 6.00 1.65 -27.55
C ARG A 491 5.90 2.60 -26.35
N PRO A 492 6.87 3.50 -26.16
CA PRO A 492 8.15 3.61 -26.90
C PRO A 492 9.13 2.47 -26.55
N GLU A 493 10.26 2.37 -27.28
CA GLU A 493 11.29 1.32 -27.05
C GLU A 493 11.81 1.26 -25.61
N THR A 494 11.77 2.38 -24.89
CA THR A 494 12.15 2.43 -23.46
C THR A 494 11.17 1.64 -22.57
N ALA A 495 9.88 1.62 -22.91
CA ALA A 495 8.87 0.83 -22.22
C ALA A 495 9.06 -0.67 -22.52
N GLU A 496 9.39 -1.00 -23.77
CA GLU A 496 9.70 -2.38 -24.20
C GLU A 496 10.93 -2.94 -23.46
N LYS A 497 12.02 -2.18 -23.38
CA LYS A 497 13.21 -2.56 -22.59
C LYS A 497 12.88 -2.76 -21.11
N SER A 498 11.99 -1.92 -20.57
CA SER A 498 11.53 -2.04 -19.18
C SER A 498 10.68 -3.29 -18.96
N TYR A 499 9.83 -3.63 -19.93
CA TYR A 499 9.05 -4.87 -19.94
C TYR A 499 9.96 -6.10 -19.90
N PHE A 500 10.95 -6.20 -20.81
CA PHE A 500 11.88 -7.35 -20.81
C PHE A 500 12.68 -7.46 -19.53
N ARG A 501 13.20 -6.35 -18.99
CA ARG A 501 13.93 -6.35 -17.72
C ARG A 501 13.05 -6.89 -16.58
N TRP A 502 11.76 -6.56 -16.57
CA TRP A 502 10.82 -7.02 -15.55
C TRP A 502 10.46 -8.50 -15.73
N MET A 503 10.08 -8.89 -16.93
CA MET A 503 9.64 -10.27 -17.23
C MET A 503 10.75 -11.31 -17.03
N ASN A 504 12.01 -10.97 -17.37
CA ASN A 504 13.16 -11.87 -17.19
C ASN A 504 13.54 -12.14 -15.73
N SER A 505 13.10 -11.28 -14.80
CA SER A 505 13.44 -11.36 -13.36
C SER A 505 12.18 -11.51 -12.50
N ILE A 506 11.09 -12.02 -13.07
CA ILE A 506 9.81 -12.11 -12.37
C ILE A 506 9.84 -13.22 -11.31
N ASN A 507 9.25 -12.92 -10.16
CA ASN A 507 9.05 -13.89 -9.08
C ASN A 507 7.61 -14.40 -9.07
N ASP A 508 7.37 -15.54 -8.43
CA ASP A 508 6.01 -16.05 -8.22
C ASP A 508 5.12 -14.99 -7.56
N TRP A 509 3.90 -14.87 -8.08
CA TRP A 509 2.98 -13.82 -7.66
C TRP A 509 2.08 -14.31 -6.52
N CYS A 510 2.10 -13.61 -5.39
CA CYS A 510 1.14 -13.81 -4.30
C CYS A 510 -0.24 -13.28 -4.71
N LEU A 511 -1.21 -14.18 -4.90
CA LEU A 511 -2.57 -13.88 -5.35
C LEU A 511 -3.50 -13.51 -4.18
N SER A 512 -3.40 -14.22 -3.07
CA SER A 512 -4.34 -14.06 -1.96
C SER A 512 -4.09 -12.78 -1.17
N ARG A 513 -5.17 -12.26 -0.58
CA ARG A 513 -5.19 -11.06 0.27
C ARG A 513 -6.11 -11.30 1.45
N GLN A 514 -5.85 -10.61 2.56
CA GLN A 514 -6.67 -10.68 3.78
C GLN A 514 -7.64 -9.50 3.82
N LEU A 515 -8.36 -9.30 2.71
CA LEU A 515 -9.31 -8.22 2.51
C LEU A 515 -10.74 -8.73 2.62
N TRP A 516 -11.67 -7.82 2.88
CA TRP A 516 -13.11 -8.12 2.85
C TRP A 516 -13.73 -7.76 1.50
N TRP A 517 -13.07 -6.87 0.74
CA TRP A 517 -13.46 -6.46 -0.60
C TRP A 517 -12.63 -7.13 -1.69
N GLY A 518 -13.30 -7.66 -2.72
CA GLY A 518 -12.71 -8.38 -3.84
C GLY A 518 -13.30 -9.78 -4.02
N HIS A 519 -12.79 -10.51 -5.03
CA HIS A 519 -13.24 -11.88 -5.30
C HIS A 519 -12.77 -12.84 -4.21
N GLN A 520 -13.68 -13.65 -3.69
CA GLN A 520 -13.34 -14.74 -2.77
C GLN A 520 -12.68 -15.88 -3.55
N ALA A 521 -11.50 -16.32 -3.11
CA ALA A 521 -10.84 -17.48 -3.70
C ALA A 521 -11.76 -18.72 -3.57
N PRO A 522 -12.01 -19.47 -4.66
CA PRO A 522 -12.95 -20.60 -4.69
C PRO A 522 -12.30 -21.87 -4.11
N ALA A 523 -11.87 -21.81 -2.85
CA ALA A 523 -11.19 -22.90 -2.15
C ALA A 523 -11.90 -23.26 -0.85
N TYR A 524 -12.11 -24.56 -0.63
CA TYR A 524 -12.84 -25.09 0.51
C TYR A 524 -11.91 -25.97 1.36
N PHE A 525 -11.97 -25.79 2.67
CA PHE A 525 -11.33 -26.70 3.62
C PHE A 525 -12.31 -27.78 4.03
N VAL A 526 -11.93 -29.04 3.85
CA VAL A 526 -12.72 -30.18 4.34
C VAL A 526 -12.37 -30.39 5.81
N GLN A 527 -13.35 -30.25 6.69
CA GLN A 527 -13.23 -30.62 8.09
C GLN A 527 -13.92 -31.97 8.31
N ILE A 528 -13.15 -32.97 8.73
CA ILE A 528 -13.66 -34.30 9.05
C ILE A 528 -13.82 -34.38 10.57
N GLU A 529 -15.03 -34.67 11.05
CA GLU A 529 -15.29 -34.86 12.48
C GLU A 529 -14.35 -35.92 13.07
N GLY A 530 -13.66 -35.58 14.16
CA GLY A 530 -12.71 -36.46 14.85
C GLY A 530 -11.24 -36.38 14.38
N GLY A 531 -10.92 -35.56 13.37
CA GLY A 531 -9.53 -35.25 13.02
C GLY A 531 -8.90 -34.20 13.95
N ALA A 532 -7.66 -34.43 14.38
CA ALA A 532 -6.85 -33.42 15.07
C ALA A 532 -6.23 -32.43 14.06
N TRP A 533 -6.10 -31.17 14.48
CA TRP A 533 -5.59 -30.04 13.69
C TRP A 533 -4.11 -30.14 13.34
#